data_AF-A0A8X6YK26-F1
#
_entry.id   AF-A0A8X6YK26-F1
#
_cell.length_a   1.000
_cell.length_b   1.000
_cell.length_c   1.000
_cell.angle_alpha   90.00
_cell.angle_beta   90.00
_cell.angle_gamma   90.00
#
_symmetry.space_group_name_H-M   'P 1'
#
loop_
_entity.id
_entity.type
_entity.pdbx_description
1 polymer ?
#
loop_
_entity_poly.entity_id
_entity_poly.type
_entity_poly.pdbx_seq_one_letter_code
_entity_poly.pdbx_strand_id
1 'polypeptide(L)'
;MLLVCDSTYITLSNTIKAYGKNLKTRFRSGDFDQKSLTAETEMLNVITEQVEMADNALNMCAIMLYGMFVCLFYITVSIGFSKEERFKTKMVVGYIAWNFILAISLFRRLTMSGSGVNTESENLKDVSVECFRSIISSCADEPTLLAFSLLFGSIQDTNLVVTGGRIFVIDRSLYLTVAGTMVTYGVIIFQTNE
;
A
#
# COMPACT_ATOMS: atom_id res chain seq x y z
N MET A 1 -0.83 14.71 -9.48
CA MET A 1 -0.74 13.23 -9.48
C MET A 1 -0.39 12.69 -8.11
N LEU A 2 0.79 13.00 -7.54
CA LEU A 2 1.19 12.43 -6.24
C LEU A 2 0.16 12.67 -5.12
N LEU A 3 -0.35 13.89 -4.97
CA LEU A 3 -1.38 14.20 -3.96
C LEU A 3 -2.66 13.40 -4.18
N VAL A 4 -3.04 13.16 -5.44
CA VAL A 4 -4.24 12.38 -5.77
C VAL A 4 -4.02 10.92 -5.35
N CYS A 5 -2.91 10.30 -5.79
CA CYS A 5 -2.56 8.94 -5.39
C CYS A 5 -2.53 8.79 -3.88
N ASP A 6 -1.83 9.69 -3.19
CA ASP A 6 -1.70 9.67 -1.74
C ASP A 6 -3.07 9.78 -1.04
N SER A 7 -3.90 10.74 -1.44
CA SER A 7 -5.23 10.95 -0.86
C SER A 7 -6.17 9.77 -1.12
N THR A 8 -6.13 9.19 -2.31
CA THR A 8 -6.95 8.03 -2.67
C THR A 8 -6.54 6.80 -1.88
N TYR A 9 -5.24 6.51 -1.79
CA TYR A 9 -4.74 5.35 -1.03
C TYR A 9 -5.04 5.47 0.47
N ILE A 10 -4.90 6.69 1.05
CA ILE A 10 -5.30 6.95 2.44
C ILE A 10 -6.80 6.71 2.63
N THR A 11 -7.64 7.21 1.72
CA THR A 11 -9.10 7.02 1.80
C THR A 11 -9.46 5.54 1.71
N LEU A 12 -8.90 4.79 0.76
CA LEU A 12 -9.13 3.35 0.63
C LEU A 12 -8.72 2.59 1.89
N SER A 13 -7.52 2.87 2.42
CA SER A 13 -7.02 2.27 3.66
C SER A 13 -7.96 2.56 4.84
N ASN A 14 -8.44 3.79 4.97
CA ASN A 14 -9.39 4.17 6.02
C ASN A 14 -10.75 3.48 5.84
N THR A 15 -11.24 3.32 4.62
CA THR A 15 -12.50 2.60 4.32
C THR A 15 -12.38 1.13 4.72
N ILE A 16 -11.31 0.44 4.32
CA ILE A 16 -11.05 -0.96 4.69
C ILE A 16 -10.94 -1.10 6.22
N LYS A 17 -10.21 -0.20 6.87
CA LYS A 17 -10.07 -0.16 8.33
C LYS A 17 -11.41 0.05 9.04
N ALA A 18 -12.23 0.96 8.54
CA ALA A 18 -13.55 1.24 9.10
C ALA A 18 -14.48 0.03 8.94
N TYR A 19 -14.46 -0.62 7.77
CA TYR A 19 -15.18 -1.86 7.52
C TYR A 19 -14.74 -2.96 8.51
N GLY A 20 -13.44 -3.23 8.64
CA GLY A 20 -12.94 -4.25 9.57
C GLY A 20 -13.30 -3.97 11.04
N LYS A 21 -13.29 -2.69 11.46
CA LYS A 21 -13.74 -2.29 12.80
C LYS A 21 -15.24 -2.51 13.00
N ASN A 22 -16.05 -2.14 12.01
CA ASN A 22 -17.50 -2.31 12.06
C ASN A 22 -17.86 -3.79 12.10
N LEU A 23 -17.22 -4.60 11.25
CA LEU A 23 -17.33 -6.06 11.26
C LEU A 23 -17.00 -6.58 12.66
N LYS A 24 -15.81 -6.32 13.19
CA LYS A 24 -15.41 -6.76 14.53
C LYS A 24 -16.40 -6.34 15.63
N THR A 25 -16.97 -5.14 15.54
CA THR A 25 -17.91 -4.61 16.53
C THR A 25 -19.25 -5.36 16.46
N ARG A 26 -19.79 -5.56 15.26
CA ARG A 26 -21.03 -6.34 15.03
C ARG A 26 -20.90 -7.77 15.53
N PHE A 27 -19.74 -8.38 15.30
CA PHE A 27 -19.49 -9.75 15.76
C PHE A 27 -19.41 -9.83 17.28
N ARG A 28 -18.88 -8.81 17.95
CA ARG A 28 -18.87 -8.74 19.43
C ARG A 28 -20.25 -8.48 20.03
N SER A 29 -21.14 -7.80 19.32
CA SER A 29 -22.51 -7.57 19.77
C SER A 29 -23.45 -8.76 19.57
N GLY A 30 -22.99 -9.83 18.90
CA GLY A 30 -23.81 -11.02 18.67
C GLY A 30 -24.82 -10.89 17.53
N ASP A 31 -24.67 -9.87 16.67
CA ASP A 31 -25.61 -9.57 15.58
C ASP A 31 -25.20 -10.33 14.31
N PHE A 32 -25.56 -11.62 14.25
CA PHE A 32 -25.15 -12.54 13.18
C PHE A 32 -26.29 -12.99 12.26
N ASP A 33 -27.35 -12.19 12.09
CA ASP A 33 -28.45 -12.59 11.20
C ASP A 33 -27.92 -12.83 9.76
N GLN A 34 -28.47 -13.83 9.07
CA GLN A 34 -28.11 -14.18 7.70
C GLN A 34 -28.19 -12.97 6.76
N LYS A 35 -29.20 -12.11 6.97
CA LYS A 35 -29.36 -10.86 6.22
C LYS A 35 -28.21 -9.88 6.46
N SER A 36 -27.75 -9.80 7.70
CA SER A 36 -26.60 -8.96 8.09
C SER A 36 -25.33 -9.43 7.40
N LEU A 37 -25.04 -10.74 7.42
CA LEU A 37 -23.86 -11.32 6.77
C LEU A 37 -23.87 -11.17 5.24
N THR A 38 -25.05 -11.28 4.63
CA THR A 38 -25.21 -11.07 3.19
C THR A 38 -24.91 -9.61 2.82
N ALA A 39 -25.40 -8.66 3.62
CA ALA A 39 -25.12 -7.24 3.44
C ALA A 39 -23.62 -6.91 3.64
N GLU A 40 -22.94 -7.57 4.61
CA GLU A 40 -21.49 -7.41 4.79
C GLU A 40 -20.69 -7.92 3.59
N THR A 41 -21.15 -8.99 2.94
CA THR A 41 -20.53 -9.54 1.72
C THR A 41 -20.70 -8.58 0.54
N GLU A 42 -21.89 -7.99 0.37
CA GLU A 42 -22.14 -6.97 -0.64
C GLU A 42 -21.26 -5.73 -0.41
N MET A 43 -21.14 -5.29 0.85
CA MET A 43 -20.27 -4.17 1.21
C MET A 43 -18.80 -4.46 0.90
N LEU A 44 -18.32 -5.68 1.15
CA LEU A 44 -16.97 -6.11 0.79
C LEU A 44 -16.75 -6.07 -0.73
N ASN A 45 -17.72 -6.53 -1.52
CA ASN A 45 -17.64 -6.49 -2.99
C ASN A 45 -17.54 -5.04 -3.49
N VAL A 46 -18.33 -4.13 -2.93
CA VAL A 46 -18.25 -2.69 -3.24
C VAL A 46 -16.86 -2.12 -2.91
N ILE A 47 -16.30 -2.45 -1.75
CA ILE A 47 -14.95 -2.01 -1.36
C ILE A 47 -13.91 -2.57 -2.35
N THR A 48 -14.04 -3.84 -2.73
CA THR A 48 -13.13 -4.51 -3.66
C THR A 48 -13.16 -3.84 -5.03
N GLU A 49 -14.36 -3.58 -5.57
CA GLU A 49 -14.53 -2.87 -6.83
C GLU A 49 -13.95 -1.45 -6.77
N GLN A 50 -14.12 -0.74 -5.66
CA GLN A 50 -13.53 0.59 -5.46
C GLN A 50 -12.01 0.56 -5.43
N VAL A 51 -11.40 -0.42 -4.74
CA VAL A 51 -9.95 -0.60 -4.72
C VAL A 51 -9.44 -0.92 -6.11
N GLU A 52 -10.08 -1.83 -6.84
CA GLU A 52 -9.69 -2.19 -8.20
C GLU A 52 -9.84 -1.01 -9.18
N MET A 53 -10.94 -0.26 -9.09
CA MET A 53 -11.16 0.91 -9.93
C MET A 53 -10.11 1.99 -9.66
N ALA A 54 -9.81 2.26 -8.39
CA ALA A 54 -8.78 3.21 -8.01
C ALA A 54 -7.38 2.75 -8.45
N ASP A 55 -7.06 1.47 -8.29
CA ASP A 55 -5.81 0.89 -8.77
C ASP A 55 -5.69 1.08 -10.28
N ASN A 56 -6.67 0.61 -11.06
CA ASN A 56 -6.68 0.73 -12.52
C ASN A 56 -6.55 2.20 -13.00
N ALA A 57 -7.22 3.14 -12.32
CA ALA A 57 -7.15 4.56 -12.68
C ALA A 57 -5.79 5.22 -12.36
N LEU A 58 -5.18 4.84 -11.23
CA LEU A 58 -3.95 5.48 -10.74
C LEU A 58 -2.68 4.73 -11.12
N ASN A 59 -2.81 3.52 -11.64
CA ASN A 59 -1.73 2.62 -11.96
C ASN A 59 -0.63 3.31 -12.81
N MET A 60 -0.97 3.87 -13.97
CA MET A 60 0.02 4.53 -14.83
C MET A 60 0.66 5.74 -14.16
N CYS A 61 -0.11 6.47 -13.34
CA CYS A 61 0.42 7.58 -12.54
C CYS A 61 1.44 7.08 -11.51
N ALA A 62 1.15 5.97 -10.83
CA ALA A 62 2.06 5.34 -9.89
C ALA A 62 3.35 4.91 -10.58
N ILE A 63 3.28 4.19 -11.70
CA ILE A 63 4.49 3.80 -12.47
C ILE A 63 5.34 5.01 -12.83
N MET A 64 4.72 6.07 -13.38
CA MET A 64 5.45 7.27 -13.78
C MET A 64 6.09 7.97 -12.58
N LEU A 65 5.40 8.04 -11.43
CA LEU A 65 5.96 8.61 -10.20
C LEU A 65 7.13 7.79 -9.68
N TYR A 66 6.99 6.47 -9.58
CA TYR A 66 8.06 5.57 -9.13
C TYR A 66 9.27 5.64 -10.07
N GLY A 67 9.05 5.58 -11.38
CA GLY A 67 10.10 5.74 -12.39
C GLY A 67 10.82 7.09 -12.28
N MET A 68 10.06 8.18 -12.13
CA MET A 68 10.61 9.51 -11.93
C MET A 68 11.48 9.59 -10.68
N PHE A 69 11.03 9.05 -9.55
CA PHE A 69 11.82 9.05 -8.31
C PHE A 69 13.11 8.26 -8.48
N VAL A 70 13.05 7.05 -9.05
CA VAL A 70 14.24 6.23 -9.33
C VAL A 70 15.23 6.97 -10.21
N CYS A 71 14.77 7.60 -11.31
CA CYS A 71 15.63 8.43 -12.15
C CYS A 71 16.25 9.60 -11.38
N LEU A 72 15.47 10.32 -10.57
CA LEU A 72 15.97 11.43 -9.76
C LEU A 72 17.03 10.97 -8.76
N PHE A 73 16.86 9.80 -8.14
CA PHE A 73 17.86 9.23 -7.25
C PHE A 73 19.17 8.92 -7.98
N TYR A 74 19.08 8.25 -9.14
CA TYR A 74 20.28 7.96 -9.94
C TYR A 74 20.98 9.23 -10.41
N ILE A 75 20.24 10.23 -10.89
CA ILE A 75 20.82 11.53 -11.28
C ILE A 75 21.51 12.20 -10.09
N THR A 76 20.87 12.21 -8.92
CA THR A 76 21.44 12.80 -7.69
C THR A 76 22.75 12.12 -7.32
N VAL A 77 22.78 10.79 -7.32
CA VAL A 77 24.00 10.01 -7.03
C VAL A 77 25.09 10.30 -8.05
N SER A 78 24.78 10.25 -9.35
CA SER A 78 25.74 10.49 -10.42
C SER A 78 26.34 11.90 -10.38
N ILE A 79 25.54 12.94 -10.12
CA ILE A 79 26.05 14.29 -9.97
C ILE A 79 26.89 14.41 -8.69
N GLY A 80 26.46 13.79 -7.59
CA GLY A 80 27.17 13.81 -6.30
C GLY A 80 28.57 13.21 -6.37
N PHE A 81 28.79 12.20 -7.22
CA PHE A 81 30.09 11.55 -7.44
C PHE A 81 30.84 12.06 -8.67
N SER A 82 30.31 13.06 -9.40
CA SER A 82 30.98 13.61 -10.57
C SER A 82 32.28 14.34 -10.20
N LYS A 83 33.33 14.15 -11.00
CA LYS A 83 34.62 14.83 -10.83
C LYS A 83 34.59 16.29 -11.30
N GLU A 84 33.57 16.71 -12.06
CA GLU A 84 33.49 18.06 -12.62
C GLU A 84 33.34 19.14 -11.53
N GLU A 85 34.24 20.12 -11.53
CA GLU A 85 34.26 21.20 -10.52
C GLU A 85 32.99 22.06 -10.52
N ARG A 86 32.29 22.16 -11.66
CA ARG A 86 31.03 22.90 -11.78
C ARG A 86 29.96 22.39 -10.82
N PHE A 87 29.93 21.08 -10.56
CA PHE A 87 28.97 20.46 -9.65
C PHE A 87 29.37 20.54 -8.17
N LYS A 88 30.63 20.88 -7.86
CA LYS A 88 31.16 20.96 -6.48
C LYS A 88 30.94 22.32 -5.81
N THR A 89 30.27 23.26 -6.48
CA THR A 89 29.91 24.54 -5.87
C THR A 89 28.96 24.31 -4.69
N LYS A 90 29.20 24.98 -3.55
CA LYS A 90 28.37 24.83 -2.33
C LYS A 90 26.87 24.95 -2.59
N MET A 91 26.47 25.87 -3.47
CA MET A 91 25.08 26.07 -3.86
C MET A 91 24.48 24.86 -4.59
N VAL A 92 25.24 24.26 -5.52
CA VAL A 92 24.81 23.09 -6.28
C VAL A 92 24.69 21.87 -5.36
N VAL A 93 25.67 21.64 -4.49
CA VAL A 93 25.64 20.57 -3.48
C VAL A 93 24.41 20.72 -2.57
N GLY A 94 24.13 21.93 -2.10
CA GLY A 94 22.93 22.22 -1.30
C GLY A 94 21.64 21.90 -2.05
N TYR A 95 21.56 22.28 -3.33
CA TYR A 95 20.41 21.97 -4.18
C TYR A 95 20.22 20.46 -4.41
N ILE A 96 21.31 19.72 -4.63
CA ILE A 96 21.29 18.26 -4.78
C ILE A 96 20.77 17.60 -3.50
N ALA A 97 21.33 17.97 -2.34
CA ALA A 97 20.91 17.43 -1.05
C ALA A 97 19.43 17.73 -0.79
N TRP A 98 18.97 18.93 -1.08
CA TRP A 98 17.56 19.32 -0.94
C TRP A 98 16.63 18.50 -1.85
N ASN A 99 16.98 18.34 -3.12
CA ASN A 99 16.21 17.50 -4.05
C ASN A 99 16.16 16.04 -3.60
N PHE A 100 17.27 15.51 -3.09
CA PHE A 100 17.31 14.15 -2.56
C PHE A 100 16.37 13.97 -1.37
N ILE A 101 16.40 14.90 -0.41
CA ILE A 101 15.52 14.89 0.77
C ILE A 101 14.04 14.97 0.32
N LEU A 102 13.72 15.86 -0.61
CA LEU A 102 12.36 15.97 -1.14
C LEU A 102 11.92 14.70 -1.86
N ALA A 103 12.76 14.14 -2.74
CA ALA A 103 12.46 12.92 -3.48
C ALA A 103 12.23 11.74 -2.53
N ILE A 104 13.09 11.52 -1.52
CA ILE A 104 12.89 10.48 -0.51
C ILE A 104 11.60 10.71 0.28
N SER A 105 11.34 11.95 0.71
CA SER A 105 10.15 12.28 1.49
C SER A 105 8.86 11.97 0.71
N LEU A 106 8.80 12.39 -0.56
CA LEU A 106 7.67 12.15 -1.44
C LEU A 106 7.51 10.67 -1.78
N PHE A 107 8.61 9.99 -2.09
CA PHE A 107 8.64 8.55 -2.38
C PHE A 107 8.18 7.74 -1.17
N ARG A 108 8.68 8.07 0.03
CA ARG A 108 8.26 7.46 1.30
C ARG A 108 6.78 7.68 1.54
N ARG A 109 6.29 8.92 1.36
CA ARG A 109 4.87 9.25 1.57
C ARG A 109 3.97 8.40 0.69
N LEU A 110 4.24 8.37 -0.62
CA LEU A 110 3.50 7.56 -1.59
C LEU A 110 3.53 6.06 -1.26
N THR A 111 4.70 5.55 -0.87
CA THR A 111 4.86 4.14 -0.53
C THR A 111 4.14 3.79 0.77
N MET A 112 4.19 4.66 1.78
CA MET A 112 3.49 4.45 3.04
C MET A 112 1.98 4.46 2.87
N SER A 113 1.43 5.39 2.07
CA SER A 113 0.00 5.42 1.80
C SER A 113 -0.48 4.22 1.00
N GLY A 114 0.26 3.80 -0.04
CA GLY A 114 -0.05 2.57 -0.78
C GLY A 114 0.03 1.32 0.12
N SER A 115 1.08 1.21 0.94
CA SER A 115 1.25 0.08 1.87
C SER A 115 0.14 0.00 2.93
N GLY A 116 -0.47 1.14 3.27
CA GLY A 116 -1.60 1.19 4.21
C GLY A 116 -2.81 0.41 3.72
N VAL A 117 -3.04 0.32 2.40
CA VAL A 117 -4.13 -0.50 1.84
C VAL A 117 -3.83 -1.98 2.07
N ASN A 118 -2.61 -2.43 1.77
CA ASN A 118 -2.21 -3.82 1.98
C ASN A 118 -2.24 -4.22 3.47
N THR A 119 -1.68 -3.37 4.34
CA THR A 119 -1.69 -3.63 5.79
C THR A 119 -3.11 -3.72 6.36
N GLU A 120 -4.02 -2.84 5.94
CA GLU A 120 -5.41 -2.92 6.42
C GLU A 120 -6.18 -4.10 5.79
N SER A 121 -5.80 -4.54 4.57
CA SER A 121 -6.31 -5.80 3.99
C SER A 121 -5.87 -7.02 4.80
N GLU A 122 -4.60 -7.09 5.21
CA GLU A 122 -4.10 -8.17 6.08
C GLU A 122 -4.78 -8.14 7.45
N ASN A 123 -4.93 -6.95 8.05
CA ASN A 123 -5.68 -6.78 9.30
C ASN A 123 -7.14 -7.25 9.16
N LEU A 124 -7.79 -7.01 8.02
CA LEU A 124 -9.15 -7.48 7.76
C LEU A 124 -9.21 -9.02 7.73
N LYS A 125 -8.23 -9.68 7.11
CA LYS A 125 -8.11 -11.15 7.13
C LYS A 125 -7.95 -11.65 8.57
N ASP A 126 -7.11 -11.02 9.38
CA ASP A 126 -6.94 -11.39 10.79
C ASP A 126 -8.23 -11.20 11.60
N VAL A 127 -8.94 -10.09 11.38
CA VAL A 127 -10.25 -9.83 12.00
C VAL A 127 -11.26 -10.90 11.61
N SER A 128 -11.29 -11.33 10.34
CA SER A 128 -12.19 -12.38 9.88
C SER A 128 -11.93 -13.72 10.59
N VAL A 129 -10.66 -14.05 10.85
CA VAL A 129 -10.27 -15.25 11.60
C VAL A 129 -10.71 -15.16 13.06
N GLU A 130 -10.55 -14.00 13.71
CA GLU A 130 -11.06 -13.76 15.08
C GLU A 130 -12.58 -13.93 15.13
N CYS A 131 -13.30 -13.36 14.15
CA CYS A 131 -14.74 -13.47 14.04
C CYS A 131 -15.19 -14.92 13.84
N PHE A 132 -14.52 -15.69 12.98
CA PHE A 132 -14.84 -17.10 12.75
C PHE A 132 -14.76 -17.92 14.03
N ARG A 133 -13.69 -17.73 14.82
CA ARG A 133 -13.52 -18.41 16.12
C ARG A 133 -14.65 -18.05 17.08
N SER A 134 -15.07 -16.79 17.09
CA SER A 134 -16.18 -16.32 17.93
C SER A 134 -17.49 -17.02 17.59
N ILE A 135 -17.83 -17.15 16.30
CA ILE A 135 -19.08 -17.81 15.85
C ILE A 135 -19.09 -19.30 16.20
N ILE A 136 -17.97 -19.99 15.96
CA ILE A 136 -17.84 -21.41 16.31
C ILE A 136 -18.07 -21.59 17.81
N SER A 137 -17.51 -20.70 18.63
CA SER A 137 -17.68 -20.76 20.09
C SER A 137 -19.10 -20.43 20.57
N SER A 138 -19.87 -19.66 19.79
CA SER A 138 -21.24 -19.27 20.15
C SER A 138 -22.32 -20.26 19.71
N CYS A 139 -21.95 -21.42 19.15
CA CYS A 139 -22.89 -22.45 18.67
C CYS A 139 -23.95 -21.89 17.71
N ALA A 140 -23.52 -21.07 16.74
CA ALA A 140 -24.42 -20.52 15.74
C ALA A 140 -25.12 -21.61 14.92
N ASP A 141 -26.30 -21.27 14.41
CA ASP A 141 -27.10 -22.14 13.55
C ASP A 141 -26.42 -22.37 12.19
N GLU A 142 -26.72 -23.53 11.60
CA GLU A 142 -26.13 -23.99 10.33
C GLU A 142 -26.21 -22.97 9.17
N PRO A 143 -27.32 -22.26 8.92
CA PRO A 143 -27.37 -21.29 7.82
C PRO A 143 -26.52 -20.04 8.08
N THR A 144 -26.40 -19.61 9.34
CA THR A 144 -25.52 -18.51 9.73
C THR A 144 -24.05 -18.87 9.57
N LEU A 145 -23.69 -20.11 9.93
CA LEU A 145 -22.33 -20.64 9.76
C LEU A 145 -21.95 -20.74 8.27
N LEU A 146 -22.89 -21.17 7.42
CA LEU A 146 -22.72 -21.19 5.96
C LEU A 146 -22.57 -19.76 5.38
N ALA A 147 -23.43 -18.82 5.77
CA ALA A 147 -23.34 -17.44 5.31
C ALA A 147 -22.01 -16.80 5.73
N PHE A 148 -21.54 -17.10 6.94
CA PHE A 148 -20.25 -16.62 7.40
C PHE A 148 -19.08 -17.29 6.67
N SER A 149 -19.14 -18.59 6.38
CA SER A 149 -18.05 -19.26 5.65
C SER A 149 -17.87 -18.69 4.24
N LEU A 150 -18.97 -18.27 3.60
CA LEU A 150 -18.93 -17.53 2.33
C LEU A 150 -18.28 -16.15 2.47
N LEU A 151 -18.65 -15.38 3.50
CA LEU A 151 -18.03 -14.08 3.78
C LEU A 151 -16.53 -14.25 4.10
N PHE A 152 -16.18 -15.21 4.95
CA PHE A 152 -14.81 -15.53 5.32
C PHE A 152 -13.98 -15.92 4.10
N GLY A 153 -14.49 -16.84 3.27
CA GLY A 153 -13.85 -17.22 2.01
C GLY A 153 -13.63 -16.01 1.11
N SER A 154 -14.64 -15.15 0.98
CA SER A 154 -14.55 -13.92 0.19
C SER A 154 -13.46 -12.97 0.73
N ILE A 155 -13.36 -12.77 2.05
CA ILE A 155 -12.30 -11.94 2.66
C ILE A 155 -10.92 -12.55 2.45
N GLN A 156 -10.77 -13.88 2.57
CA GLN A 156 -9.49 -14.56 2.42
C GLN A 156 -8.99 -14.55 0.97
N ASP A 157 -9.90 -14.78 0.01
CA ASP A 157 -9.59 -14.81 -1.42
C ASP A 157 -9.36 -13.41 -2.00
N THR A 158 -9.98 -12.38 -1.41
CA THR A 158 -9.80 -11.01 -1.87
C THR A 158 -8.44 -10.47 -1.44
N ASN A 159 -7.64 -10.03 -2.42
CA ASN A 159 -6.40 -9.31 -2.19
C ASN A 159 -6.62 -7.83 -2.49
N LEU A 160 -6.94 -7.05 -1.46
CA LEU A 160 -7.08 -5.59 -1.58
C LEU A 160 -5.68 -4.97 -1.58
N VAL A 161 -5.07 -4.92 -2.76
CA VAL A 161 -3.73 -4.39 -2.96
C VAL A 161 -3.74 -3.30 -4.03
N VAL A 162 -2.82 -2.36 -3.87
CA VAL A 162 -2.54 -1.32 -4.88
C VAL A 162 -1.23 -1.64 -5.57
N THR A 163 -1.20 -1.50 -6.88
CA THR A 163 -0.08 -1.89 -7.73
C THR A 163 0.42 -0.74 -8.59
N GLY A 164 1.70 -0.80 -8.95
CA GLY A 164 2.24 -0.08 -10.09
C GLY A 164 2.26 -1.00 -11.30
N GLY A 165 1.32 -0.86 -12.21
CA GLY A 165 1.32 -1.62 -13.48
C GLY A 165 0.77 -3.03 -13.39
N ARG A 166 0.29 -3.48 -12.22
CA ARG A 166 0.30 -4.91 -11.88
C ARG A 166 1.70 -5.55 -12.00
N ILE A 167 2.76 -4.73 -12.08
CA ILE A 167 4.15 -5.15 -12.21
C ILE A 167 4.74 -5.34 -10.80
N PHE A 168 4.39 -4.44 -9.88
CA PHE A 168 4.81 -4.50 -8.49
C PHE A 168 3.68 -4.05 -7.56
N VAL A 169 3.65 -4.62 -6.36
CA VAL A 169 2.76 -4.18 -5.28
C VAL A 169 3.40 -3.00 -4.56
N ILE A 170 2.61 -1.97 -4.26
CA ILE A 170 3.08 -0.81 -3.51
C ILE A 170 3.06 -1.15 -2.01
N ASP A 171 4.19 -1.63 -1.50
CA ASP A 171 4.35 -2.03 -0.11
C ASP A 171 5.61 -1.43 0.52
N ARG A 172 5.85 -1.71 1.81
CA ARG A 172 7.05 -1.21 2.51
C ARG A 172 8.33 -1.88 2.02
N SER A 173 8.25 -3.10 1.48
CA SER A 173 9.43 -3.79 0.97
C SER A 173 9.99 -3.10 -0.27
N LEU A 174 9.13 -2.54 -1.14
CA LEU A 174 9.53 -1.74 -2.28
C LEU A 174 10.42 -0.55 -1.88
N TYR A 175 10.10 0.11 -0.77
CA TYR A 175 10.93 1.21 -0.25
C TYR A 175 12.34 0.74 0.09
N LEU A 176 12.45 -0.40 0.79
CA LEU A 176 13.73 -0.98 1.18
C LEU A 176 14.52 -1.46 -0.04
N THR A 177 13.86 -2.08 -1.01
CA THR A 177 14.50 -2.51 -2.26
C THR A 177 15.08 -1.32 -3.02
N VAL A 178 14.29 -0.26 -3.21
CA VAL A 178 14.75 0.94 -3.92
C VAL A 178 15.88 1.63 -3.17
N ALA A 179 15.81 1.74 -1.84
CA ALA A 179 16.90 2.26 -1.01
C ALA A 179 18.19 1.41 -1.16
N GLY A 180 18.05 0.08 -1.13
CA GLY A 180 19.17 -0.84 -1.34
C GLY A 180 19.83 -0.64 -2.71
N THR A 181 19.02 -0.56 -3.78
CA THR A 181 19.55 -0.34 -5.14
C THR A 181 20.29 0.98 -5.28
N MET A 182 19.84 2.06 -4.61
CA MET A 182 20.56 3.33 -4.62
C MET A 182 21.92 3.23 -3.95
N VAL A 183 22.01 2.57 -2.79
CA VAL A 183 23.27 2.38 -2.07
C VAL A 183 24.22 1.55 -2.92
N THR A 184 23.75 0.43 -3.48
CA THR A 184 24.55 -0.42 -4.36
C THR A 184 25.07 0.37 -5.56
N TYR A 185 24.23 1.16 -6.21
CA TYR A 185 24.65 1.98 -7.34
C TYR A 185 25.66 3.06 -6.95
N GLY A 186 25.47 3.72 -5.81
CA GLY A 186 26.42 4.69 -5.28
C GLY A 186 27.79 4.07 -5.02
N VAL A 187 27.83 2.86 -4.44
CA VAL A 187 29.08 2.11 -4.23
C VAL A 187 29.76 1.77 -5.56
N ILE A 188 29.01 1.30 -6.54
CA ILE A 188 29.55 0.98 -7.88
C ILE A 188 30.14 2.24 -8.52
N ILE A 189 29.40 3.35 -8.53
CA ILE A 189 29.89 4.61 -9.08
C ILE A 189 31.17 5.05 -8.37
N PHE A 190 31.18 5.01 -7.04
CA PHE A 190 32.35 5.39 -6.25
C PHE A 190 33.58 4.58 -6.66
N GLN A 191 33.45 3.26 -6.78
CA GLN A 191 34.54 2.37 -7.21
C GLN A 191 34.98 2.61 -8.66
N THR A 192 34.04 2.89 -9.58
CA THR A 192 34.38 3.15 -10.99
C THR A 192 34.94 4.55 -11.25
N ASN A 193 34.66 5.49 -10.34
CA ASN A 193 35.17 6.85 -10.41
C ASN A 193 36.50 7.03 -9.66
N GLU A 194 37.04 6.03 -8.98
CA GLU A 194 38.45 6.04 -8.56
C GLU A 194 39.35 5.80 -9.78
#